data_AF-A0A0Q5EXF4-F1
#
_entry.id   AF-A0A0Q5EXF4-F1
#
_cell.length_a   1.000
_cell.length_b   1.000
_cell.length_c   1.000
_cell.angle_alpha   90.00
_cell.angle_beta   90.00
_cell.angle_gamma   90.00
#
_symmetry.space_group_name_H-M   'P 1'
#
loop_
_entity.id
_entity.type
_entity.pdbx_description
1 polymer ?
#
loop_
_entity_poly.entity_id
_entity_poly.type
_entity_poly.pdbx_seq_one_letter_code
_entity_poly.pdbx_strand_id
1 'polypeptide(L)'
;MTIDTKELRKLAEAATPQNFDTAQEKIENGYIECPHCGGSGEVQLEADYCNYDGAALGVQFYGIGGEFGAAEAFYRAANPATILALLDELADLQDLKAYATLPLRERCAEKKQLKAENEKLRKIISDSATACGAAVSVECSLEFMAMLPGEIGLVVNRLKSQVTTLQAEPNSYQSGFDAGRRSSAVYAQSHRNEALAVSAKNVELRAENEALRKDAERYRWLRDSEYAGKILRDMGAKYREDADEKIDASMAKEAGHD
;
A
#
# COMPACT_ATOMS: atom_id res chain seq x y z
N MET A 1 47.19 20.77 -19.34
CA MET A 1 46.40 20.22 -18.23
C MET A 1 45.29 19.39 -18.85
N THR A 2 45.22 18.09 -18.59
CA THR A 2 44.14 17.24 -19.09
C THR A 2 43.11 17.14 -17.96
N ILE A 3 41.88 17.61 -18.20
CA ILE A 3 40.81 17.54 -17.21
C ILE A 3 40.32 16.09 -17.17
N ASP A 4 40.37 15.44 -16.00
CA ASP A 4 39.77 14.12 -15.81
C ASP A 4 38.26 14.27 -15.60
N THR A 5 37.51 14.28 -16.70
CA THR A 5 36.06 14.47 -16.69
C THR A 5 35.32 13.30 -16.06
N LYS A 6 35.90 12.09 -16.05
CA LYS A 6 35.28 10.90 -15.45
C LYS A 6 35.36 10.96 -13.93
N GLU A 7 36.54 11.27 -13.39
CA GLU A 7 36.68 11.42 -11.95
C GLU A 7 35.88 12.62 -11.44
N LEU A 8 35.86 13.74 -12.19
CA LEU A 8 35.06 14.91 -11.81
C LEU A 8 33.56 14.61 -11.76
N ARG A 9 33.03 13.86 -12.75
CA ARG A 9 31.62 13.43 -12.75
C ARG A 9 31.30 12.56 -11.53
N LYS A 10 32.13 11.54 -11.29
CA LYS A 10 31.96 10.62 -10.15
C LYS A 10 31.97 11.37 -8.80
N LEU A 11 32.88 12.34 -8.64
CA LEU A 11 32.94 13.16 -7.44
C LEU A 11 31.71 14.07 -7.30
N ALA A 12 31.22 14.66 -8.39
CA ALA A 12 30.03 15.50 -8.38
C ALA A 12 28.74 14.70 -8.10
N GLU A 13 28.60 13.48 -8.65
CA GLU A 13 27.47 12.58 -8.37
C GLU A 13 27.46 12.06 -6.92
N ALA A 14 28.64 11.86 -6.33
CA ALA A 14 28.79 11.43 -4.94
C ALA A 14 28.65 12.58 -3.94
N ALA A 15 28.88 13.82 -4.37
CA ALA A 15 28.68 14.99 -3.53
C ALA A 15 27.19 15.16 -3.21
N THR A 16 26.89 15.63 -2.00
CA THR A 16 25.57 16.18 -1.72
C THR A 16 25.29 17.33 -2.70
N PRO A 17 24.02 17.66 -3.01
CA PRO A 17 23.70 18.69 -4.01
C PRO A 17 24.32 20.07 -3.75
N GLN A 18 24.85 20.31 -2.53
CA GLN A 18 25.55 21.54 -2.12
C GLN A 18 24.81 22.81 -2.53
N ASN A 19 23.47 22.77 -2.45
CA ASN A 19 22.66 23.95 -2.68
C ASN A 19 22.60 24.77 -1.38
N PHE A 20 23.57 25.66 -1.23
CA PHE A 20 23.74 26.52 -0.07
C PHE A 20 22.59 27.51 0.14
N ASP A 21 21.77 27.80 -0.89
CA ASP A 21 20.62 28.71 -0.76
C ASP A 21 19.39 28.02 -0.15
N THR A 22 19.36 26.68 -0.22
CA THR A 22 18.31 25.84 0.38
C THR A 22 18.79 25.04 1.59
N ALA A 23 20.07 25.18 1.94
CA ALA A 23 20.68 24.49 3.05
C ALA A 23 20.06 24.94 4.37
N GLN A 24 19.88 24.00 5.30
CA GLN A 24 19.52 24.32 6.66
C GLN A 24 20.76 24.88 7.37
N GLU A 25 20.68 26.13 7.82
CA GLU A 25 21.69 26.71 8.69
C GLU A 25 21.50 26.16 10.11
N LYS A 26 22.50 25.44 10.61
CA LYS A 26 22.60 25.13 12.04
C LYS A 26 23.53 26.15 12.68
N ILE A 27 22.94 27.07 13.43
CA ILE A 27 23.67 28.08 14.19
C ILE A 27 23.93 27.50 15.58
N GLU A 28 25.11 26.92 15.80
CA GLU A 28 25.65 26.74 17.15
C GLU A 28 26.51 27.95 17.48
N ASN A 29 26.11 28.73 18.50
CA ASN A 29 26.90 29.85 18.98
C ASN A 29 28.23 29.33 19.53
N GLY A 30 29.31 29.56 18.79
CA GLY A 30 30.67 29.23 19.19
C GLY A 30 31.70 30.12 18.49
N TYR A 31 32.90 30.14 19.05
CA TYR A 31 34.07 30.74 18.42
C TYR A 31 35.07 29.63 18.16
N ILE A 32 35.59 29.54 16.93
CA ILE A 32 36.76 28.72 16.63
C ILE A 32 38.00 29.61 16.60
N GLU A 33 39.11 29.06 17.11
CA GLU A 33 40.41 29.71 16.96
C GLU A 33 40.75 29.81 15.49
N CYS A 34 41.07 31.01 15.01
CA CYS A 34 41.49 31.20 13.63
C CYS A 34 42.73 30.33 13.34
N PRO A 35 42.65 29.35 12.42
CA PRO A 35 43.75 28.42 12.15
C PRO A 35 44.94 29.12 11.48
N HIS A 36 44.75 30.33 10.95
CA HIS A 36 45.80 31.12 10.33
C HIS A 36 46.66 31.89 11.35
N CYS A 37 46.07 32.44 12.41
CA CYS A 37 46.79 33.25 13.40
C CYS A 37 46.96 32.56 14.77
N GLY A 38 46.57 31.29 14.89
CA GLY A 38 46.78 30.47 16.08
C GLY A 38 46.04 30.98 17.31
N GLY A 39 44.79 31.42 17.14
CA GLY A 39 43.92 31.83 18.26
C GLY A 39 44.05 33.28 18.71
N SER A 40 44.81 34.14 18.01
CA SER A 40 44.85 35.58 18.29
C SER A 40 43.64 36.37 17.73
N GLY A 41 42.76 35.69 16.99
CA GLY A 41 41.47 36.20 16.53
C GLY A 41 40.42 35.09 16.59
N GLU A 42 39.21 35.47 16.98
CA GLU A 42 38.04 34.59 17.04
C GLU A 42 37.26 34.71 15.73
N VAL A 43 36.92 33.57 15.10
CA VAL A 43 36.01 33.54 13.96
C VAL A 43 34.65 33.09 14.46
N GLN A 44 33.62 33.89 14.19
CA GLN A 44 32.24 33.57 14.58
C GLN A 44 31.75 32.38 13.75
N LEU A 45 31.27 31.33 14.41
CA LEU A 45 30.53 30.25 13.77
C LEU A 45 29.18 30.80 13.31
N GLU A 46 29.09 31.32 12.08
CA GLU A 46 27.85 31.93 11.60
C GLU A 46 26.81 30.89 11.14
N ALA A 47 27.21 29.72 10.61
CA ALA A 47 26.33 28.56 10.40
C ALA A 47 27.12 27.32 9.94
N ASP A 48 26.73 26.14 10.43
CA ASP A 48 27.01 24.88 9.74
C ASP A 48 25.93 24.65 8.66
N TYR A 49 26.33 24.64 7.39
CA TYR A 49 25.41 24.34 6.29
C TYR A 49 25.14 22.83 6.23
N CYS A 50 23.93 22.45 6.64
CA CYS A 50 23.40 21.10 6.49
C CYS A 50 22.46 21.03 5.29
N ASN A 51 22.41 19.89 4.62
CA ASN A 51 21.37 19.60 3.65
C ASN A 51 20.00 19.44 4.36
N TYR A 52 18.89 19.43 3.60
CA TYR A 52 17.53 19.36 4.14
C TYR A 52 17.23 18.08 4.96
N ASP A 53 18.06 17.05 4.81
CA ASP A 53 18.01 15.77 5.53
C ASP A 53 18.92 15.74 6.76
N GLY A 54 19.56 16.87 7.10
CA GLY A 54 20.49 17.00 8.22
C GLY A 54 21.89 16.45 7.94
N ALA A 55 22.18 15.97 6.73
CA ALA A 55 23.54 15.59 6.33
C ALA A 55 24.40 16.84 6.18
N ALA A 56 25.59 16.87 6.78
CA ALA A 56 26.49 18.00 6.62
C ALA A 56 26.89 18.17 5.14
N LEU A 57 26.81 19.39 4.59
CA LEU A 57 27.38 19.68 3.27
C LEU A 57 28.92 19.62 3.29
N GLY A 58 29.51 19.63 4.49
CA GLY A 58 30.94 19.40 4.72
C GLY A 58 31.83 20.59 4.35
N VAL A 59 31.25 21.77 4.11
CA VAL A 59 31.98 22.99 3.73
C VAL A 59 31.60 24.13 4.66
N GLN A 60 32.60 24.71 5.31
CA GLN A 60 32.49 25.93 6.10
C GLN A 60 33.39 27.01 5.48
N PHE A 61 32.82 28.18 5.22
CA PHE A 61 33.54 29.31 4.68
C PHE A 61 34.06 30.17 5.84
N TYR A 62 35.38 30.36 5.93
CA TYR A 62 36.02 31.26 6.90
C TYR A 62 36.97 32.24 6.18
N GLY A 63 36.93 33.52 6.54
CA GLY A 63 37.82 34.54 5.97
C GLY A 63 37.33 35.96 6.19
N ILE A 64 38.18 36.95 5.92
CA ILE A 64 37.88 38.38 6.02
C ILE A 64 38.31 39.06 4.72
N GLY A 65 37.47 39.94 4.17
CA GLY A 65 37.78 40.75 2.98
C GLY A 65 37.07 40.29 1.70
N GLY A 66 37.26 41.05 0.62
CA GLY A 66 36.53 40.83 -0.64
C GLY A 66 36.91 39.54 -1.39
N GLU A 67 38.16 39.07 -1.26
CA GLU A 67 38.62 37.83 -1.90
C GLU A 67 37.89 36.60 -1.36
N PHE A 68 37.58 36.61 -0.06
CA PHE A 68 36.78 35.58 0.60
C PHE A 68 35.36 35.53 0.04
N GLY A 69 34.67 36.67 -0.03
CA GLY A 69 33.32 36.74 -0.58
C GLY A 69 33.26 36.31 -2.05
N ALA A 70 34.32 36.59 -2.83
CA ALA A 70 34.43 36.13 -4.21
C ALA A 70 34.60 34.60 -4.31
N ALA A 71 35.39 33.98 -3.42
CA ALA A 71 35.55 32.54 -3.37
C ALA A 71 34.24 31.83 -3.00
N GLU A 72 33.54 32.31 -1.97
CA GLU A 72 32.23 31.79 -1.60
C GLU A 72 31.23 31.86 -2.76
N ALA A 73 31.12 33.02 -3.42
CA ALA A 73 30.24 33.19 -4.57
C ALA A 73 30.57 32.22 -5.71
N PHE A 74 31.86 31.98 -5.95
CA PHE A 74 32.30 30.98 -6.93
C PHE A 74 31.87 29.56 -6.55
N TYR A 75 32.08 29.14 -5.31
CA TYR A 75 31.68 27.80 -4.85
C TYR A 75 30.16 27.59 -4.90
N ARG A 76 29.36 28.61 -4.58
CA ARG A 76 27.90 28.56 -4.72
C ARG A 76 27.47 28.36 -6.18
N ALA A 77 28.13 29.06 -7.12
CA ALA A 77 27.86 28.93 -8.55
C ALA A 77 28.34 27.58 -9.13
N ALA A 78 29.52 27.12 -8.69
CA ALA A 78 30.17 25.89 -9.15
C ALA A 78 29.75 24.63 -8.36
N ASN A 79 28.47 24.56 -7.98
CA ASN A 79 27.93 23.41 -7.27
C ASN A 79 27.89 22.14 -8.16
N PRO A 80 27.72 20.93 -7.58
CA PRO A 80 27.73 19.68 -8.33
C PRO A 80 26.76 19.63 -9.51
N ALA A 81 25.57 20.21 -9.38
CA ALA A 81 24.59 20.25 -10.47
C ALA A 81 25.10 21.07 -11.66
N THR A 82 25.69 22.26 -11.41
CA THR A 82 26.32 23.08 -12.45
C THR A 82 27.48 22.34 -13.11
N ILE A 83 28.33 21.66 -12.33
CA ILE A 83 29.47 20.91 -12.86
C ILE A 83 29.01 19.74 -13.75
N LEU A 84 27.98 19.00 -13.35
CA LEU A 84 27.42 17.92 -14.16
C LEU A 84 26.85 18.45 -15.48
N ALA A 85 26.10 19.55 -15.45
CA ALA A 85 25.59 20.20 -16.66
C ALA A 85 26.73 20.63 -17.61
N LEU A 86 27.80 21.24 -17.08
CA LEU A 86 28.98 21.60 -17.88
C LEU A 86 29.69 20.37 -18.47
N LEU A 87 29.74 19.26 -17.73
CA LEU A 87 30.32 18.01 -18.21
C LEU A 87 29.46 17.37 -19.32
N ASP A 88 28.15 17.49 -19.25
CA ASP A 88 27.23 17.07 -20.31
C ASP A 88 27.47 17.90 -21.59
N GLU A 89 27.54 19.24 -21.46
CA GLU A 89 27.87 20.12 -22.60
C GLU A 89 29.25 19.81 -23.21
N LEU A 90 30.25 19.52 -22.39
CA LEU A 90 31.58 19.14 -22.87
C LEU A 90 31.55 17.80 -23.61
N ALA A 91 30.74 16.84 -23.17
CA ALA A 91 30.55 15.57 -23.88
C ALA A 91 29.87 15.81 -25.24
N ASP A 92 28.80 16.60 -25.29
CA ASP A 92 28.11 16.98 -26.52
C ASP A 92 29.05 17.67 -27.52
N LEU A 93 29.89 18.59 -27.03
CA LEU A 93 30.88 19.28 -27.87
C LEU A 93 31.96 18.32 -28.40
N GLN A 94 32.37 17.33 -27.60
CA GLN A 94 33.31 16.30 -28.05
C GLN A 94 32.69 15.43 -29.15
N ASP A 95 31.43 15.05 -29.00
CA ASP A 95 30.68 14.27 -29.99
C ASP A 95 30.47 15.08 -31.27
N LEU A 96 30.08 16.35 -31.17
CA LEU A 96 29.98 17.27 -32.30
C LEU A 96 31.31 17.42 -33.02
N LYS A 97 32.41 17.54 -32.28
CA LYS A 97 33.75 17.64 -32.86
C LYS A 97 34.14 16.35 -33.56
N ALA A 98 33.90 15.19 -32.94
CA ALA A 98 34.15 13.88 -33.54
C ALA A 98 33.36 13.73 -34.84
N TYR A 99 32.07 14.05 -34.82
CA TYR A 99 31.21 14.05 -36.01
C TYR A 99 31.70 15.03 -37.09
N ALA A 100 32.14 16.22 -36.71
CA ALA A 100 32.66 17.21 -37.64
C ALA A 100 33.96 16.75 -38.33
N THR A 101 34.78 15.96 -37.64
CA THR A 101 36.01 15.38 -38.19
C THR A 101 35.80 14.20 -39.13
N LEU A 102 34.60 13.61 -39.16
CA LEU A 102 34.29 12.53 -40.10
C LEU A 102 34.35 13.01 -41.56
N PRO A 103 34.81 12.17 -42.49
CA PRO A 103 34.75 12.45 -43.92
C PRO A 103 33.33 12.84 -44.35
N LEU A 104 33.22 13.85 -45.23
CA LEU A 104 31.93 14.31 -45.76
C LEU A 104 31.08 13.18 -46.35
N ARG A 105 31.70 12.14 -46.92
CA ARG A 105 31.00 10.98 -47.47
C ARG A 105 30.27 10.17 -46.40
N GLU A 106 30.92 9.95 -45.26
CA GLU A 106 30.34 9.21 -44.13
C GLU A 106 29.19 10.01 -43.51
N ARG A 107 29.40 11.30 -43.27
CA ARG A 107 28.34 12.22 -42.79
C ARG A 107 27.14 12.27 -43.75
N CYS A 108 27.40 12.27 -45.05
CA CYS A 108 26.34 12.23 -46.07
C CYS A 108 25.61 10.88 -46.08
N ALA A 109 26.32 9.76 -45.88
CA ALA A 109 25.72 8.44 -45.82
C ALA A 109 24.83 8.28 -44.58
N GLU A 110 25.32 8.69 -43.41
CA GLU A 110 24.57 8.69 -42.16
C GLU A 110 23.34 9.59 -42.25
N LYS A 111 23.48 10.82 -42.78
CA LYS A 111 22.33 11.72 -43.01
C LYS A 111 21.28 11.10 -43.93
N LYS A 112 21.68 10.33 -44.95
CA LYS A 112 20.73 9.61 -45.82
C LYS A 112 20.03 8.48 -45.06
N GLN A 113 20.78 7.72 -44.26
CA GLN A 113 20.22 6.65 -43.43
C GLN A 113 19.22 7.20 -42.41
N LEU A 114 19.59 8.24 -41.67
CA LEU A 114 18.69 8.90 -40.70
C LEU A 114 17.45 9.47 -41.38
N LYS A 115 17.56 10.00 -42.59
CA LYS A 115 16.39 10.43 -43.37
C LYS A 115 15.46 9.28 -43.72
N ALA A 116 16.02 8.16 -44.20
CA ALA A 116 15.24 6.97 -44.54
C ALA A 116 14.57 6.35 -43.30
N GLU A 117 15.26 6.34 -42.16
CA GLU A 117 14.70 5.88 -40.89
C GLU A 117 13.58 6.79 -40.39
N ASN A 118 13.78 8.11 -40.45
CA ASN A 118 12.73 9.08 -40.11
C ASN A 118 11.49 8.92 -41.01
N GLU A 119 11.67 8.69 -42.30
CA GLU A 119 10.58 8.41 -43.22
C GLU A 119 9.83 7.12 -42.86
N LYS A 120 10.57 6.06 -42.51
CA LYS A 120 9.99 4.79 -42.03
C LYS A 120 9.21 4.98 -40.73
N LEU A 121 9.76 5.71 -39.76
CA LEU A 121 9.09 6.00 -38.49
C LEU A 121 7.81 6.83 -38.69
N ARG A 122 7.87 7.88 -39.53
CA ARG A 122 6.69 8.67 -39.89
C ARG A 122 5.59 7.80 -40.52
N LYS A 123 5.98 6.86 -41.38
CA LYS A 123 5.04 5.90 -41.97
C LYS A 123 4.41 5.00 -40.91
N ILE A 124 5.21 4.41 -40.00
CA ILE A 124 4.69 3.58 -38.90
C ILE A 124 3.69 4.36 -38.04
N ILE A 125 4.00 5.61 -37.72
CA ILE A 125 3.13 6.49 -36.94
C ILE A 125 1.82 6.76 -37.69
N SER A 126 1.90 7.10 -38.98
CA SER A 126 0.73 7.32 -39.84
C SER A 126 -0.14 6.06 -39.97
N ASP A 127 0.47 4.89 -40.18
CA ASP A 127 -0.23 3.61 -40.30
C ASP A 127 -0.93 3.26 -38.97
N SER A 128 -0.24 3.48 -37.85
CA SER A 128 -0.80 3.26 -36.50
C SER A 128 -1.97 4.20 -36.20
N ALA A 129 -1.84 5.47 -36.56
CA ALA A 129 -2.90 6.45 -36.40
C ALA A 129 -4.14 6.08 -37.26
N THR A 130 -3.91 5.68 -38.50
CA THR A 130 -4.97 5.22 -39.42
C THR A 130 -5.68 3.99 -38.87
N ALA A 131 -4.94 3.01 -38.32
CA ALA A 131 -5.51 1.82 -37.70
C ALA A 131 -6.40 2.14 -36.49
N CYS A 132 -6.08 3.21 -35.75
CA CYS A 132 -6.91 3.73 -34.65
C CYS A 132 -8.06 4.65 -35.13
N GLY A 133 -8.27 4.79 -36.45
CA GLY A 133 -9.33 5.62 -37.02
C GLY A 133 -9.04 7.13 -37.02
N ALA A 134 -7.79 7.53 -36.71
CA ALA A 134 -7.36 8.92 -36.75
C ALA A 134 -6.76 9.26 -38.12
N ALA A 135 -7.26 10.33 -38.75
CA ALA A 135 -6.65 10.89 -39.96
C ALA A 135 -5.50 11.82 -39.53
N VAL A 136 -4.27 11.33 -39.60
CA VAL A 136 -3.08 12.13 -39.29
C VAL A 136 -2.35 12.43 -40.59
N SER A 137 -2.15 13.71 -40.89
CA SER A 137 -1.35 14.14 -42.05
C SER A 137 0.07 13.60 -41.94
N VAL A 138 0.66 13.18 -43.06
CA VAL A 138 2.07 12.73 -43.14
C VAL A 138 3.06 13.87 -42.77
N GLU A 139 2.56 15.11 -42.77
CA GLU A 139 3.20 16.30 -42.19
C GLU A 139 2.83 16.48 -40.72
N CYS A 140 2.95 15.41 -39.94
CA CYS A 140 2.76 15.45 -38.51
C CYS A 140 3.89 16.32 -37.92
N SER A 141 3.59 17.59 -37.58
CA SER A 141 4.58 18.48 -36.99
C SER A 141 5.00 17.94 -35.62
N LEU A 142 6.26 18.16 -35.25
CA LEU A 142 6.75 17.80 -33.92
C LEU A 142 5.90 18.44 -32.81
N GLU A 143 5.33 19.62 -33.07
CA GLU A 143 4.39 20.30 -32.18
C GLU A 143 3.07 19.52 -32.01
N PHE A 144 2.50 18.99 -33.09
CA PHE A 144 1.30 18.15 -32.99
C PHE A 144 1.60 16.86 -32.20
N MET A 145 2.76 16.25 -32.45
CA MET A 145 3.19 15.06 -31.72
C MET A 145 3.45 15.34 -30.23
N ALA A 146 3.88 16.56 -29.87
CA ALA A 146 4.06 16.98 -28.49
C ALA A 146 2.73 17.15 -27.73
N MET A 147 1.65 17.53 -28.43
CA MET A 147 0.31 17.68 -27.84
C MET A 147 -0.45 16.35 -27.71
N LEU A 148 -0.09 15.37 -28.52
CA LEU A 148 -0.79 14.09 -28.65
C LEU A 148 -0.91 13.29 -27.33
N PRO A 149 0.13 13.20 -26.46
CA PRO A 149 0.00 12.54 -25.16
C PRO A 149 -1.06 13.20 -24.25
N GLY A 150 -1.18 14.54 -24.31
CA GLY A 150 -2.18 15.29 -23.55
C GLY A 150 -3.60 14.99 -24.01
N GLU A 151 -3.83 15.02 -25.32
CA GLU A 151 -5.13 14.70 -25.93
C GLU A 151 -5.54 13.25 -25.68
N ILE A 152 -4.60 12.29 -25.82
CA ILE A 152 -4.84 10.89 -25.45
C ILE A 152 -5.22 10.79 -23.97
N GLY A 153 -4.52 11.50 -23.09
CA GLY A 153 -4.83 11.54 -21.66
C GLY A 153 -6.27 12.01 -21.38
N LEU A 154 -6.72 13.05 -22.07
CA LEU A 154 -8.10 13.56 -21.96
C LEU A 154 -9.13 12.53 -22.42
N VAL A 155 -8.92 11.89 -23.56
CA VAL A 155 -9.82 10.85 -24.09
C VAL A 155 -9.87 9.65 -23.16
N VAL A 156 -8.71 9.18 -22.67
CA VAL A 156 -8.61 8.07 -21.72
C VAL A 156 -9.36 8.39 -20.43
N ASN A 157 -9.22 9.60 -19.88
CA ASN A 157 -9.92 10.00 -18.67
C ASN A 157 -11.45 10.07 -18.88
N ARG A 158 -11.89 10.57 -20.04
CA ARG A 158 -13.31 10.56 -20.42
C ARG A 158 -13.87 9.14 -20.50
N LEU A 159 -13.15 8.23 -21.17
CA LEU A 159 -13.55 6.83 -21.30
C LEU A 159 -13.57 6.13 -19.93
N LYS A 160 -12.58 6.38 -19.06
CA LYS A 160 -12.57 5.85 -17.69
C LYS A 160 -13.80 6.31 -16.91
N SER A 161 -14.14 7.59 -16.98
CA SER A 161 -15.35 8.12 -16.33
C SER A 161 -16.63 7.45 -16.86
N GLN A 162 -16.74 7.27 -18.18
CA GLN A 162 -17.88 6.56 -18.77
C GLN A 162 -17.97 5.11 -18.31
N VAL A 163 -16.84 4.40 -18.27
CA VAL A 163 -16.78 3.02 -17.75
C VAL A 163 -17.21 2.97 -16.29
N THR A 164 -16.74 3.90 -15.45
CA THR A 164 -17.18 3.98 -14.04
C THR A 164 -18.69 4.18 -13.93
N THR A 165 -19.27 5.07 -14.73
CA THR A 165 -20.73 5.28 -14.74
C THR A 165 -21.48 4.04 -15.18
N LEU A 166 -21.04 3.38 -16.27
CA LEU A 166 -21.67 2.16 -16.78
C LEU A 166 -21.54 0.97 -15.82
N GLN A 167 -20.48 0.92 -15.02
CA GLN A 167 -20.25 -0.13 -14.03
C GLN A 167 -20.95 0.13 -12.69
N ALA A 168 -21.38 1.37 -12.41
CA ALA A 168 -22.03 1.72 -11.15
C ALA A 168 -23.35 0.95 -10.94
N GLU A 169 -24.17 0.84 -11.99
CA GLU A 169 -25.45 0.11 -11.92
C GLU A 169 -25.26 -1.41 -11.75
N PRO A 170 -24.49 -2.13 -12.60
CA PRO A 170 -24.23 -3.57 -12.41
C PRO A 170 -23.63 -3.91 -11.05
N ASN A 171 -22.69 -3.10 -10.56
CA ASN A 171 -22.05 -3.34 -9.25
C ASN A 171 -23.04 -3.13 -8.09
N SER A 172 -23.95 -2.17 -8.22
CA SER A 172 -25.04 -1.96 -7.26
C SER A 172 -25.96 -3.19 -7.20
N TYR A 173 -26.40 -3.70 -8.35
CA TYR A 173 -27.22 -4.91 -8.40
C TYR A 173 -26.52 -6.14 -7.81
N GLN A 174 -25.24 -6.35 -8.16
CA GLN A 174 -24.46 -7.46 -7.62
C GLN A 174 -24.31 -7.36 -6.10
N SER A 175 -24.04 -6.16 -5.57
CA SER A 175 -23.92 -5.95 -4.13
C SER A 175 -25.23 -6.24 -3.37
N GLY A 176 -26.38 -5.85 -3.95
CA GLY A 176 -27.70 -6.15 -3.41
C GLY A 176 -28.03 -7.64 -3.45
N PHE A 177 -27.71 -8.31 -4.55
CA PHE A 177 -27.87 -9.76 -4.68
C PHE A 177 -27.04 -10.53 -3.64
N ASP A 178 -25.77 -10.15 -3.46
CA ASP A 178 -24.89 -10.77 -2.47
C ASP A 178 -25.35 -10.50 -1.04
N ALA A 179 -25.86 -9.30 -0.74
CA ALA A 179 -26.45 -8.98 0.55
C ALA A 179 -27.70 -9.83 0.84
N GLY A 180 -28.59 -9.97 -0.14
CA GLY A 180 -29.77 -10.84 -0.02
C GLY A 180 -29.41 -12.30 0.20
N ARG A 181 -28.41 -12.82 -0.54
CA ARG A 181 -27.93 -14.20 -0.37
C ARG A 181 -27.32 -14.43 1.02
N ARG A 182 -26.51 -13.49 1.51
CA ARG A 182 -25.93 -13.55 2.87
C ARG A 182 -27.02 -13.53 3.94
N SER A 183 -27.99 -12.63 3.81
CA SER A 183 -29.12 -12.54 4.75
C SER A 183 -29.90 -13.86 4.81
N SER A 184 -30.26 -14.42 3.65
CA SER A 184 -30.95 -15.72 3.57
C SER A 184 -30.15 -16.86 4.20
N ALA A 185 -28.84 -16.91 3.97
CA ALA A 185 -27.97 -17.92 4.58
C ALA A 185 -27.91 -17.80 6.12
N VAL A 186 -27.91 -16.57 6.66
CA VAL A 186 -27.94 -16.31 8.10
C VAL A 186 -29.27 -16.78 8.71
N TYR A 187 -30.41 -16.45 8.10
CA TYR A 187 -31.71 -16.93 8.57
C TYR A 187 -31.80 -18.46 8.55
N ALA A 188 -31.35 -19.10 7.46
CA ALA A 188 -31.29 -20.55 7.36
C ALA A 188 -30.37 -21.17 8.43
N GLN A 189 -29.27 -20.51 8.78
CA GLN A 189 -28.39 -20.96 9.85
C GLN A 189 -29.03 -20.78 11.24
N SER A 190 -29.74 -19.68 11.49
CA SER A 190 -30.46 -19.46 12.75
C SER A 190 -31.47 -20.55 12.99
N HIS A 191 -32.32 -20.85 12.00
CA HIS A 191 -33.32 -21.92 12.12
C HIS A 191 -32.69 -23.30 12.32
N ARG A 192 -31.54 -23.59 11.69
CA ARG A 192 -30.80 -24.82 11.94
C ARG A 192 -30.26 -24.89 13.38
N ASN A 193 -29.71 -23.80 13.88
CA ASN A 193 -29.20 -23.73 15.25
C ASN A 193 -30.34 -23.89 16.28
N GLU A 194 -31.48 -23.24 16.04
CA GLU A 194 -32.69 -23.38 16.86
C GLU A 194 -33.20 -24.82 16.85
N ALA A 195 -33.30 -25.45 15.68
CA ALA A 195 -33.72 -26.85 15.55
C ALA A 195 -32.77 -27.81 16.27
N LEU A 196 -31.45 -27.58 16.17
CA LEU A 196 -30.44 -28.35 16.91
C LEU A 196 -30.55 -28.15 18.42
N ALA A 197 -30.79 -26.92 18.88
CA ALA A 197 -30.97 -26.61 20.30
C ALA A 197 -32.22 -27.28 20.87
N VAL A 198 -33.34 -27.24 20.13
CA VAL A 198 -34.59 -27.93 20.51
C VAL A 198 -34.38 -29.44 20.53
N SER A 199 -33.71 -29.99 19.52
CA SER A 199 -33.39 -31.43 19.46
C SER A 199 -32.52 -31.86 20.64
N ALA A 200 -31.46 -31.10 20.96
CA ALA A 200 -30.60 -31.37 22.10
C ALA A 200 -31.38 -31.32 23.42
N LYS A 201 -32.28 -30.32 23.58
CA LYS A 201 -33.11 -30.22 24.79
C LYS A 201 -34.09 -31.39 24.91
N ASN A 202 -34.66 -31.86 23.80
CA ASN A 202 -35.52 -33.04 23.80
C ASN A 202 -34.77 -34.32 24.19
N VAL A 203 -33.51 -34.47 23.75
CA VAL A 203 -32.66 -35.60 24.18
C VAL A 203 -32.39 -35.55 25.68
N GLU A 204 -32.05 -34.37 26.21
CA GLU A 204 -31.85 -34.17 27.65
C GLU A 204 -33.11 -34.50 28.46
N LEU A 205 -34.26 -33.95 28.07
CA LEU A 205 -35.54 -34.19 28.74
C LEU A 205 -35.96 -35.67 28.68
N ARG A 206 -35.69 -36.35 27.56
CA ARG A 206 -35.93 -37.80 27.46
C ARG A 206 -35.03 -38.59 28.40
N ALA A 207 -33.76 -38.22 28.55
CA ALA A 207 -32.85 -38.85 29.50
C ALA A 207 -33.25 -38.60 30.96
N GLU A 208 -33.69 -37.37 31.29
CA GLU A 208 -34.21 -37.02 32.60
C GLU A 208 -35.48 -37.81 32.94
N ASN A 209 -36.44 -37.87 32.01
CA ASN A 209 -37.65 -38.68 32.17
C ASN A 209 -37.33 -40.16 32.41
N GLU A 210 -36.37 -40.73 31.67
CA GLU A 210 -35.94 -42.11 31.87
C GLU A 210 -35.28 -42.34 33.26
N ALA A 211 -34.47 -41.38 33.74
CA ALA A 211 -33.89 -41.45 35.07
C ALA A 211 -34.97 -41.40 36.16
N LEU A 212 -35.94 -40.50 36.02
CA LEU A 212 -37.08 -40.39 36.94
C LEU A 212 -37.95 -41.65 36.95
N ARG A 213 -38.15 -42.30 35.79
CA ARG A 213 -38.83 -43.60 35.72
C ARG A 213 -38.10 -44.68 36.51
N LYS A 214 -36.78 -44.79 36.35
CA LYS A 214 -35.95 -45.74 37.10
C LYS A 214 -35.96 -45.48 38.60
N ASP A 215 -35.94 -44.21 39.01
CA ASP A 215 -36.03 -43.86 40.43
C ASP A 215 -37.41 -44.17 41.00
N ALA A 216 -38.50 -43.91 40.26
CA ALA A 216 -39.84 -44.32 40.66
C ALA A 216 -39.95 -45.85 40.85
N GLU A 217 -39.39 -46.64 39.93
CA GLU A 217 -39.31 -48.11 40.05
C GLU A 217 -38.49 -48.53 41.29
N ARG A 218 -37.37 -47.86 41.56
CA ARG A 218 -36.55 -48.10 42.75
C ARG A 218 -37.31 -47.79 44.04
N TYR A 219 -38.08 -46.70 44.07
CA TYR A 219 -38.92 -46.35 45.22
C TYR A 219 -40.02 -47.39 45.46
N ARG A 220 -40.67 -47.87 44.39
CA ARG A 220 -41.63 -48.99 44.48
C ARG A 220 -40.96 -50.23 45.07
N TRP A 221 -39.80 -50.62 44.54
CA TRP A 221 -39.05 -51.76 45.07
C TRP A 221 -38.67 -51.60 46.55
N LEU A 222 -38.18 -50.43 46.97
CA LEU A 222 -37.81 -50.18 48.37
C LEU A 222 -39.00 -50.29 49.32
N ARG A 223 -40.18 -49.82 48.90
CA ARG A 223 -41.41 -49.91 49.69
C ARG A 223 -41.94 -51.34 49.77
N ASP A 224 -41.94 -52.04 48.63
CA ASP A 224 -42.54 -53.38 48.51
C ASP A 224 -41.56 -54.49 48.92
N SER A 225 -40.27 -54.16 49.09
CA SER A 225 -39.26 -55.04 49.66
C SER A 225 -39.63 -55.44 51.09
N GLU A 226 -39.75 -56.75 51.31
CA GLU A 226 -40.12 -57.32 52.60
C GLU A 226 -39.15 -56.93 53.73
N TYR A 227 -37.86 -56.75 53.38
CA TYR A 227 -36.82 -56.36 54.31
C TYR A 227 -36.65 -54.83 54.41
N ALA A 228 -36.50 -54.13 53.28
CA ALA A 228 -36.24 -52.68 53.28
C ALA A 228 -37.49 -51.86 53.62
N GLY A 229 -38.66 -52.27 53.12
CA GLY A 229 -39.93 -51.63 53.43
C GLY A 229 -40.33 -51.78 54.90
N LYS A 230 -39.96 -52.90 55.53
CA LYS A 230 -40.17 -53.11 56.97
C LYS A 230 -39.34 -52.13 57.80
N ILE A 231 -38.05 -51.96 57.48
CA ILE A 231 -37.17 -50.99 58.15
C ILE A 231 -37.70 -49.56 58.00
N LEU A 232 -38.16 -49.17 56.82
CA LEU A 232 -38.73 -47.83 56.59
C LEU A 232 -40.02 -47.58 57.37
N ARG A 233 -40.89 -48.60 57.49
CA ARG A 233 -42.10 -48.54 58.35
C ARG A 233 -41.72 -48.42 59.83
N ASP A 234 -40.72 -49.19 60.28
CA ASP A 234 -40.24 -49.17 61.67
C ASP A 234 -39.54 -47.83 62.02
N MET A 235 -38.95 -47.14 61.04
CA MET A 235 -38.40 -45.78 61.17
C MET A 235 -39.47 -44.67 61.08
N GLY A 236 -40.75 -45.01 61.02
CA GLY A 236 -41.86 -44.06 61.07
C GLY A 236 -42.20 -43.37 59.75
N ALA A 237 -41.73 -43.88 58.61
CA ALA A 237 -42.10 -43.33 57.30
C ALA A 237 -43.60 -43.56 57.04
N LYS A 238 -44.37 -42.47 56.87
CA LYS A 238 -45.80 -42.53 56.53
C LYS A 238 -45.96 -42.62 55.01
N TYR A 239 -46.32 -43.80 54.52
CA TYR A 239 -46.68 -43.99 53.12
C TYR A 239 -48.09 -43.47 52.87
N ARG A 240 -48.27 -42.72 51.78
CA ARG A 240 -49.59 -42.38 51.27
C ARG A 240 -50.03 -43.49 50.31
N GLU A 241 -51.14 -44.15 50.62
CA GLU A 241 -51.70 -45.25 49.81
C GLU A 241 -52.09 -44.79 48.40
N ASP A 242 -52.35 -43.49 48.20
CA ASP A 242 -52.77 -42.89 46.91
C ASP A 242 -51.60 -42.39 46.04
N ALA A 243 -50.34 -42.55 46.48
CA ALA A 243 -49.19 -42.00 45.76
C ALA A 243 -48.94 -42.70 44.42
N ASP A 244 -49.09 -44.03 44.37
CA ASP A 244 -48.86 -44.79 43.13
C ASP A 244 -49.91 -44.49 42.08
N GLU A 245 -51.18 -44.43 42.45
CA GLU A 245 -52.28 -44.10 41.53
C GLU A 245 -52.07 -42.73 40.89
N LYS A 246 -51.55 -41.75 41.66
CA LYS A 246 -51.22 -40.42 41.14
C LYS A 246 -50.00 -40.44 40.22
N ILE A 247 -48.98 -41.24 40.54
CA ILE A 247 -47.79 -41.40 39.70
C ILE A 247 -48.19 -42.10 38.39
N ASP A 248 -48.93 -43.20 38.44
CA ASP A 248 -49.39 -43.95 37.26
C ASP A 248 -50.34 -43.11 36.38
N ALA A 249 -51.27 -42.35 36.99
CA ALA A 249 -52.13 -41.43 36.26
C ALA A 249 -51.34 -40.30 35.57
N SER A 250 -50.24 -39.84 36.17
CA SER A 250 -49.38 -38.81 35.57
C SER A 250 -48.54 -39.39 34.43
N MET A 251 -47.95 -40.57 34.63
CA MET A 251 -47.19 -41.30 33.61
C MET A 251 -48.06 -41.69 32.39
N ALA A 252 -49.32 -42.06 32.62
CA ALA A 252 -50.27 -42.42 31.56
C ALA A 252 -50.74 -41.20 30.73
N LYS A 253 -50.82 -40.00 31.32
CA LYS A 253 -51.12 -38.76 30.59
C LYS A 253 -50.00 -38.37 29.64
N GLU A 254 -48.75 -38.53 30.05
CA GLU A 254 -47.58 -38.23 29.22
C GLU A 254 -47.42 -39.23 28.06
N ALA A 255 -47.78 -40.50 28.26
CA ALA A 255 -47.70 -41.53 27.20
C ALA A 255 -48.68 -41.32 26.02
N GLY A 256 -49.67 -40.43 26.15
CA GLY A 256 -50.64 -40.09 25.10
C GLY A 256 -50.26 -38.90 24.22
N HIS A 257 -49.08 -38.28 24.46
CA HIS A 257 -48.64 -37.03 23.82
C HIS A 257 -47.37 -37.16 22.95
N ASP A 258 -47.00 -38.38 22.55
CA ASP A 258 -45.91 -38.67 21.58
C ASP A 258 -46.36 -38.52 20.11
#